data_AF-A0A927FWJ1-F1
#
_entry.id   AF-A0A927FWJ1-F1
#
_cell.length_a   1.000
_cell.length_b   1.000
_cell.length_c   1.000
_cell.angle_alpha   90.00
_cell.angle_beta   90.00
_cell.angle_gamma   90.00
#
_symmetry.space_group_name_H-M   'P 1'
#
loop_
_entity.id
_entity.type
_entity.pdbx_description
1 polymer ?
#
loop_
_entity_poly.entity_id
_entity_poly.type
_entity_poly.pdbx_seq_one_letter_code
_entity_poly.pdbx_strand_id
1 'polypeptide(L)'
;MRKTLKIAILIVFLPILLSLDTMTYDSTYFAKYTSPENIHFLSYTENWDEQKLQELYQELILNTHGEEINLLQEVRVRGDAKPSDSNTRGQYHSLTNTITLFHGDMYLEPTDFRETLSHEYGHHFSYHYFPEQHFPTSNWANLRGLGDMPVRWDAFWNYSTTSHKWYPQEIMADDYVLLYGATKSVEIKDVYSNEAFYRKTVHDNDYISNVLENTSLHHLFEDVTGFAIDSNRYLETPTFENFHEGIASFKIMKKANIAYRLNVNYIKEDQEKYEELLFITEDDILDEISFLLNKIDHSTRIIELSLDVLDLSTSLGLQTKKITIQL
;
A
#
# COMPACT_ATOMS: atom_id res chain seq x y z
N MET A 1 18.84 -3.54 51.37
CA MET A 1 17.80 -4.12 50.48
C MET A 1 17.04 -3.08 49.66
N ARG A 2 16.35 -2.10 50.26
CA ARG A 2 15.52 -1.14 49.49
C ARG A 2 16.31 -0.20 48.56
N LYS A 3 17.54 0.17 48.93
CA LYS A 3 18.45 0.98 48.08
C LYS A 3 19.10 0.15 46.96
N THR A 4 19.52 -1.08 47.26
CA THR A 4 20.11 -2.00 46.27
C THR A 4 19.10 -2.44 45.21
N LEU A 5 17.83 -2.64 45.58
CA LEU A 5 16.75 -2.94 44.63
C LEU A 5 16.45 -1.76 43.68
N LYS A 6 16.46 -0.52 44.18
CA LYS A 6 16.27 0.68 43.34
C LYS A 6 17.41 0.88 42.35
N ILE A 7 18.65 0.63 42.77
CA ILE A 7 19.82 0.72 41.90
C ILE A 7 19.80 -0.39 40.85
N ALA A 8 19.40 -1.62 41.23
CA ALA A 8 19.25 -2.72 40.27
C ALA A 8 18.16 -2.44 39.22
N ILE A 9 17.00 -1.91 39.63
CA ILE A 9 15.94 -1.47 38.72
C ILE A 9 16.47 -0.38 37.78
N LEU A 10 17.15 0.64 38.31
CA LEU A 10 17.72 1.71 37.48
C LEU A 10 18.72 1.15 36.46
N ILE A 11 19.59 0.22 36.83
CA ILE A 11 20.58 -0.40 35.93
C ILE A 11 19.92 -1.29 34.88
N VAL A 12 18.81 -1.95 35.19
CA VAL A 12 18.05 -2.76 34.22
C VAL A 12 17.31 -1.89 33.20
N PHE A 13 16.81 -0.73 33.61
CA PHE A 13 16.13 0.22 32.71
C PHE A 13 17.07 1.24 32.06
N LEU A 14 18.32 1.40 32.54
CA LEU A 14 19.29 2.34 31.99
C LEU A 14 19.62 2.09 30.52
N PRO A 15 19.82 0.85 30.03
CA PRO A 15 20.03 0.59 28.60
C PRO A 15 18.80 0.98 27.76
N ILE A 16 17.59 0.79 28.30
CA ILE A 16 16.33 1.17 27.65
C ILE A 16 16.20 2.70 27.59
N LEU A 17 16.61 3.40 28.64
CA LEU A 17 16.62 4.87 28.69
C LEU A 17 17.72 5.48 27.81
N LEU A 18 18.84 4.79 27.63
CA LEU A 18 19.96 5.20 26.77
C LEU A 18 19.82 4.75 25.30
N SER A 19 18.94 3.78 25.01
CA SER A 19 18.59 3.34 23.66
C SER A 19 17.44 4.14 23.05
N LEU A 20 16.81 5.02 23.82
CA LEU A 20 16.00 6.08 23.24
C LEU A 20 16.99 6.99 22.53
N ASP A 21 16.98 6.95 21.19
CA ASP A 21 17.61 7.99 20.39
C ASP A 21 17.23 9.32 21.03
N THR A 22 18.23 10.16 21.29
CA THR A 22 17.95 11.54 21.71
C THR A 22 17.00 12.08 20.65
N MET A 23 15.76 12.36 21.04
CA MET A 23 14.86 13.17 20.23
C MET A 23 15.53 14.53 20.13
N THR A 24 16.45 14.67 19.20
CA THR A 24 16.99 15.94 18.76
C THR A 24 15.82 16.63 18.10
N TYR A 25 15.09 17.41 18.91
CA TYR A 25 14.18 18.43 18.41
C TYR A 25 15.05 19.39 17.61
N ASP A 26 15.12 19.13 16.31
CA ASP A 26 15.78 20.02 15.38
C ASP A 26 14.90 21.26 15.25
N SER A 27 15.28 22.30 16.00
CA SER A 27 14.58 23.58 16.00
C SER A 27 14.78 24.37 14.69
N THR A 28 15.62 23.88 13.78
CA THR A 28 15.93 24.56 12.51
C THR A 28 15.17 23.91 11.35
N TYR A 29 13.88 24.23 11.25
CA TYR A 29 13.08 23.96 10.05
C TYR A 29 13.10 25.18 9.12
N PHE A 30 13.02 24.94 7.81
CA PHE A 30 12.94 25.99 6.77
C PHE A 30 11.54 26.57 6.64
N ALA A 31 10.52 25.73 6.79
CA ALA A 31 9.12 26.15 6.77
C ALA A 31 8.30 25.35 7.78
N LYS A 32 7.18 25.95 8.22
CA LYS A 32 6.22 25.34 9.14
C LYS A 32 4.81 25.74 8.77
N TYR A 33 3.90 24.79 8.79
CA TYR A 33 2.46 24.99 8.75
C TYR A 33 1.82 24.27 9.94
N THR A 34 0.69 24.75 10.45
CA THR A 34 -0.10 24.08 11.51
C THR A 34 -1.53 23.92 11.02
N SER A 35 -1.99 22.68 10.97
CA SER A 35 -3.33 22.35 10.49
C SER A 35 -4.42 22.73 11.51
N PRO A 36 -5.70 22.75 11.11
CA PRO A 36 -6.84 22.94 12.02
C PRO A 36 -6.90 21.94 13.19
N GLU A 37 -6.43 20.72 12.98
CA GLU A 37 -6.35 19.62 13.97
C GLU A 37 -5.14 19.78 14.91
N ASN A 38 -4.35 20.85 14.74
CA ASN A 38 -3.10 21.15 15.43
C ASN A 38 -1.91 20.24 15.06
N ILE A 39 -1.94 19.61 13.87
CA ILE A 39 -0.80 18.86 13.35
C ILE A 39 0.26 19.85 12.85
N HIS A 40 1.52 19.69 13.26
CA HIS A 40 2.62 20.49 12.74
C HIS A 40 3.24 19.86 11.49
N PHE A 41 3.11 20.54 10.37
CA PHE A 41 3.82 20.22 9.14
C PHE A 41 5.14 20.98 9.14
N LEU A 42 6.27 20.28 9.09
CA LEU A 42 7.61 20.85 9.22
C LEU A 42 8.47 20.47 8.01
N SER A 43 9.15 21.44 7.41
CA SER A 43 10.11 21.20 6.35
C SER A 43 11.54 21.40 6.83
N TYR A 44 12.41 20.42 6.56
CA TYR A 44 13.85 20.48 6.80
C TYR A 44 14.65 20.67 5.49
N THR A 45 14.00 21.16 4.43
CA THR A 45 14.65 21.53 3.17
C THR A 45 14.08 22.83 2.58
N GLU A 46 14.90 23.58 1.85
CA GLU A 46 14.50 24.81 1.13
C GLU A 46 13.48 24.55 0.00
N ASN A 47 13.41 23.32 -0.51
CA ASN A 47 12.53 22.95 -1.62
C ASN A 47 11.04 22.84 -1.25
N TRP A 48 10.75 22.88 0.07
CA TRP A 48 9.43 22.71 0.65
C TRP A 48 9.09 23.92 1.52
N ASP A 49 8.35 24.85 0.94
CA ASP A 49 7.86 26.06 1.60
C ASP A 49 6.53 25.82 2.34
N GLU A 50 6.00 26.86 2.99
CA GLU A 50 4.75 26.77 3.74
C GLU A 50 3.55 26.41 2.85
N GLN A 51 3.51 26.88 1.60
CA GLN A 51 2.41 26.56 0.69
C GLN A 51 2.38 25.05 0.36
N LYS A 52 3.53 24.46 0.04
CA LYS A 52 3.61 23.01 -0.19
C LYS A 52 3.25 22.20 1.05
N LEU A 53 3.56 22.70 2.25
CA LEU A 53 3.14 22.05 3.50
C LEU A 53 1.61 22.12 3.71
N GLN A 54 0.96 23.22 3.31
CA GLN A 54 -0.50 23.33 3.32
C GLN A 54 -1.15 22.37 2.32
N GLU A 55 -0.58 22.26 1.13
CA GLU A 55 -1.02 21.32 0.10
C GLU A 55 -0.79 19.86 0.51
N LEU A 56 0.33 19.55 1.19
CA LEU A 56 0.57 18.23 1.77
C LEU A 56 -0.44 17.87 2.87
N TYR A 57 -0.89 18.86 3.63
CA TYR A 57 -2.02 18.66 4.53
C TYR A 57 -3.32 18.36 3.76
N GLN A 58 -3.57 19.02 2.61
CA GLN A 58 -4.71 18.66 1.76
C GLN A 58 -4.62 17.21 1.28
N GLU A 59 -3.41 16.72 0.95
CA GLU A 59 -3.18 15.32 0.61
C GLU A 59 -3.48 14.37 1.78
N LEU A 60 -3.12 14.76 3.02
CA LEU A 60 -3.41 13.95 4.21
C LEU A 60 -4.91 13.76 4.41
N ILE A 61 -5.70 14.83 4.33
CA ILE A 61 -7.15 14.77 4.62
C ILE A 61 -7.98 14.12 3.51
N LEU A 62 -7.37 13.78 2.37
CA LEU A 62 -8.02 12.93 1.36
C LEU A 62 -8.14 11.47 1.81
N ASN A 63 -7.38 11.07 2.83
CA ASN A 63 -7.54 9.76 3.45
C ASN A 63 -8.83 9.72 4.27
N THR A 64 -9.49 8.56 4.35
CA THR A 64 -10.63 8.40 5.28
C THR A 64 -10.09 8.34 6.70
N HIS A 65 -10.49 9.28 7.54
CA HIS A 65 -10.02 9.42 8.91
C HIS A 65 -11.15 9.80 9.85
N GLY A 66 -10.94 9.58 11.14
CA GLY A 66 -11.84 9.97 12.23
C GLY A 66 -11.22 10.95 13.20
N GLU A 67 -11.61 10.85 14.47
CA GLU A 67 -11.07 11.69 15.54
C GLU A 67 -9.59 11.38 15.83
N GLU A 68 -9.09 10.19 15.45
CA GLU A 68 -7.70 9.79 15.66
C GLU A 68 -6.71 10.73 15.01
N ILE A 69 -7.08 11.41 13.91
CA ILE A 69 -6.23 12.38 13.22
C ILE A 69 -5.71 13.49 14.17
N ASN A 70 -6.50 13.84 15.20
CA ASN A 70 -6.12 14.84 16.21
C ASN A 70 -5.00 14.35 17.15
N LEU A 71 -4.66 13.06 17.11
CA LEU A 71 -3.56 12.46 17.87
C LEU A 71 -2.25 12.49 17.08
N LEU A 72 -2.30 12.72 15.76
CA LEU A 72 -1.11 12.94 14.95
C LEU A 72 -0.46 14.27 15.34
N GLN A 73 0.81 14.24 15.71
CA GLN A 73 1.49 15.45 16.20
C GLN A 73 2.16 16.19 15.06
N GLU A 74 2.89 15.46 14.21
CA GLU A 74 3.76 16.08 13.21
C GLU A 74 3.83 15.28 11.92
N VAL A 75 3.97 16.02 10.81
CA VAL A 75 4.39 15.50 9.50
C VAL A 75 5.64 16.27 9.08
N ARG A 76 6.75 15.57 8.89
CA ARG A 76 8.07 16.15 8.61
C ARG A 76 8.50 15.81 7.20
N VAL A 77 9.00 16.79 6.45
CA VAL A 77 9.65 16.57 5.15
C VAL A 77 11.15 16.79 5.29
N ARG A 78 11.93 15.79 4.91
CA ARG A 78 13.41 15.85 4.87
C ARG A 78 13.89 15.75 3.44
N GLY A 79 14.82 16.63 3.07
CA GLY A 79 15.37 16.66 1.71
C GLY A 79 16.17 15.41 1.35
N ASP A 80 16.88 14.86 2.33
CA ASP A 80 17.77 13.72 2.21
C ASP A 80 17.07 12.37 2.38
N ALA A 81 17.80 11.31 2.00
CA ALA A 81 17.40 9.94 2.23
C ALA A 81 17.52 9.59 3.72
N LYS A 82 16.76 8.58 4.18
CA LYS A 82 16.93 8.07 5.54
C LYS A 82 18.35 7.50 5.73
N PRO A 83 19.12 7.92 6.75
CA PRO A 83 20.53 7.54 6.88
C PRO A 83 20.81 6.03 6.94
N SER A 84 19.86 5.25 7.48
CA SER A 84 20.01 3.79 7.62
C SER A 84 19.57 3.00 6.38
N ASP A 85 18.78 3.62 5.49
CA ASP A 85 18.19 2.96 4.32
C ASP A 85 17.79 4.03 3.29
N SER A 86 18.55 4.11 2.19
CA SER A 86 18.36 5.14 1.18
C SER A 86 17.12 4.94 0.30
N ASN A 87 16.38 3.84 0.46
CA ASN A 87 15.18 3.57 -0.33
C ASN A 87 13.89 3.89 0.45
N THR A 88 13.99 4.17 1.75
CA THR A 88 12.83 4.51 2.58
C THR A 88 12.28 5.89 2.20
N ARG A 89 11.03 5.94 1.73
CA ARG A 89 10.34 7.20 1.39
C ARG A 89 9.56 7.81 2.56
N GLY A 90 9.12 6.97 3.51
CA GLY A 90 8.32 7.38 4.66
C GLY A 90 8.68 6.58 5.91
N GLN A 91 8.38 7.14 7.07
CA GLN A 91 8.43 6.43 8.34
C GLN A 91 7.46 7.02 9.35
N TYR A 92 6.63 6.18 9.94
CA TYR A 92 5.82 6.51 11.10
C TYR A 92 6.52 6.18 12.42
N HIS A 93 6.46 7.11 13.37
CA HIS A 93 7.01 6.98 14.72
C HIS A 93 5.85 6.96 15.74
N SER A 94 5.45 5.76 16.17
CA SER A 94 4.28 5.54 17.04
C SER A 94 4.39 6.15 18.44
N LEU A 95 5.61 6.31 18.98
CA LEU A 95 5.80 6.93 20.30
C LEU A 95 5.51 8.43 20.31
N THR A 96 5.64 9.09 19.15
CA THR A 96 5.52 10.54 19.02
C THR A 96 4.42 10.93 18.05
N ASN A 97 3.71 9.96 17.48
CA ASN A 97 2.73 10.14 16.42
C ASN A 97 3.24 11.08 15.33
N THR A 98 4.41 10.74 14.77
CA THR A 98 5.08 11.55 13.76
C THR A 98 5.25 10.77 12.48
N ILE A 99 4.90 11.39 11.35
CA ILE A 99 5.24 10.90 10.02
C ILE A 99 6.47 11.66 9.54
N THR A 100 7.50 10.95 9.07
CA THR A 100 8.66 11.55 8.40
C THR A 100 8.69 11.09 6.95
N LEU A 101 8.66 12.02 6.01
CA LEU A 101 8.82 11.82 4.58
C LEU A 101 10.24 12.19 4.17
N PHE A 102 10.91 11.30 3.44
CA PHE A 102 12.30 11.46 3.00
C PHE A 102 12.36 11.78 1.50
N HIS A 103 13.53 12.21 1.02
CA HIS A 103 13.75 12.58 -0.38
C HIS A 103 12.91 13.77 -0.87
N GLY A 104 12.62 14.72 0.02
CA GLY A 104 11.93 15.97 -0.32
C GLY A 104 12.66 16.85 -1.34
N ASP A 105 13.95 16.59 -1.61
CA ASP A 105 14.70 17.27 -2.69
C ASP A 105 14.50 16.60 -4.06
N MET A 106 13.90 15.41 -4.09
CA MET A 106 13.60 14.65 -5.30
C MET A 106 12.11 14.67 -5.62
N TYR A 107 11.26 14.52 -4.60
CA TYR A 107 9.81 14.59 -4.69
C TYR A 107 9.40 16.00 -4.29
N LEU A 108 9.09 16.82 -5.29
CA LEU A 108 8.93 18.26 -5.11
C LEU A 108 7.47 18.67 -5.02
N GLU A 109 6.54 17.80 -5.43
CA GLU A 109 5.11 18.07 -5.39
C GLU A 109 4.46 17.30 -4.23
N PRO A 110 3.51 17.90 -3.48
CA PRO A 110 2.72 17.22 -2.45
C PRO A 110 2.14 15.88 -2.90
N THR A 111 1.63 15.83 -4.13
CA THR A 111 1.05 14.63 -4.73
C THR A 111 2.05 13.47 -4.91
N ASP A 112 3.35 13.75 -4.99
CA ASP A 112 4.40 12.72 -5.10
C ASP A 112 4.51 11.87 -3.83
N PHE A 113 4.10 12.44 -2.69
CA PHE A 113 4.08 11.76 -1.39
C PHE A 113 2.74 11.13 -1.04
N ARG A 114 1.67 11.30 -1.84
CA ARG A 114 0.31 10.83 -1.49
C ARG A 114 0.26 9.38 -1.00
N GLU A 115 0.86 8.46 -1.76
CA GLU A 115 0.85 7.03 -1.43
C GLU A 115 1.63 6.75 -0.15
N THR A 116 2.85 7.29 -0.06
CA THR A 116 3.69 7.17 1.14
C THR A 116 2.97 7.75 2.37
N LEU A 117 2.38 8.94 2.24
CA LEU A 117 1.65 9.58 3.31
C LEU A 117 0.43 8.76 3.75
N SER A 118 -0.30 8.16 2.80
CA SER A 118 -1.44 7.27 3.10
C SER A 118 -0.98 6.01 3.85
N HIS A 119 0.17 5.43 3.45
CA HIS A 119 0.78 4.29 4.14
C HIS A 119 1.20 4.64 5.56
N GLU A 120 1.98 5.71 5.74
CA GLU A 120 2.43 6.13 7.06
C GLU A 120 1.26 6.56 7.96
N TYR A 121 0.22 7.16 7.38
CA TYR A 121 -1.02 7.43 8.11
C TYR A 121 -1.79 6.13 8.44
N GLY A 122 -1.74 5.12 7.58
CA GLY A 122 -2.27 3.78 7.88
C GLY A 122 -1.64 3.15 9.12
N HIS A 123 -0.36 3.37 9.38
CA HIS A 123 0.24 3.01 10.68
C HIS A 123 -0.43 3.78 11.83
N HIS A 124 -0.55 5.10 11.72
CA HIS A 124 -1.21 5.91 12.77
C HIS A 124 -2.63 5.43 13.07
N PHE A 125 -3.41 5.21 12.02
CA PHE A 125 -4.76 4.69 12.08
C PHE A 125 -4.82 3.31 12.75
N SER A 126 -3.97 2.38 12.32
CA SER A 126 -3.97 1.01 12.85
C SER A 126 -3.58 0.94 14.33
N TYR A 127 -2.60 1.74 14.78
CA TYR A 127 -2.26 1.81 16.20
C TYR A 127 -3.39 2.34 17.07
N HIS A 128 -4.32 3.14 16.50
CA HIS A 128 -5.49 3.63 17.21
C HIS A 128 -6.63 2.61 17.25
N TYR A 129 -7.05 2.12 16.08
CA TYR A 129 -8.25 1.28 15.95
C TYR A 129 -7.99 -0.22 16.15
N PHE A 130 -6.78 -0.69 15.85
CA PHE A 130 -6.40 -2.11 15.88
C PHE A 130 -5.12 -2.33 16.70
N PRO A 131 -5.08 -1.94 17.99
CA PRO A 131 -3.89 -2.12 18.83
C PRO A 131 -3.46 -3.59 18.96
N GLU A 132 -4.36 -4.53 18.72
CA GLU A 132 -4.11 -5.97 18.72
C GLU A 132 -3.49 -6.52 17.41
N GLN A 133 -3.28 -5.68 16.38
CA GLN A 133 -2.77 -6.10 15.07
C GLN A 133 -1.47 -6.90 15.13
N HIS A 134 -0.67 -6.72 16.18
CA HIS A 134 0.60 -7.43 16.38
C HIS A 134 0.45 -8.84 16.93
N PHE A 135 -0.78 -9.29 17.22
CA PHE A 135 -1.04 -10.64 17.71
C PHE A 135 -1.55 -11.56 16.60
N PRO A 136 -0.97 -12.77 16.43
CA PRO A 136 -1.39 -13.74 15.41
C PRO A 136 -2.83 -14.22 15.60
N THR A 137 -3.39 -14.07 16.80
CA THR A 137 -4.75 -14.50 17.14
C THR A 137 -5.77 -13.37 17.06
N SER A 138 -5.41 -12.18 16.57
CA SER A 138 -6.34 -11.07 16.39
C SER A 138 -7.45 -11.41 15.39
N ASN A 139 -8.62 -10.78 15.54
CA ASN A 139 -9.73 -10.96 14.60
C ASN A 139 -9.31 -10.57 13.19
N TRP A 140 -8.60 -9.44 13.06
CA TRP A 140 -8.03 -9.00 11.78
C TRP A 140 -7.12 -10.06 11.18
N ALA A 141 -6.11 -10.59 11.90
CA ALA A 141 -5.17 -11.56 11.35
C ALA A 141 -5.86 -12.85 10.87
N ASN A 142 -6.88 -13.31 11.61
CA ASN A 142 -7.68 -14.47 11.24
C ASN A 142 -8.49 -14.23 9.96
N LEU A 143 -9.23 -13.10 9.88
CA LEU A 143 -10.04 -12.75 8.70
C LEU A 143 -9.18 -12.42 7.47
N ARG A 144 -7.99 -11.86 7.70
CA ARG A 144 -7.00 -11.55 6.67
C ARG A 144 -6.33 -12.81 6.12
N GLY A 145 -6.44 -13.95 6.81
CA GLY A 145 -5.91 -15.24 6.38
C GLY A 145 -4.40 -15.38 6.60
N LEU A 146 -3.85 -14.76 7.64
CA LEU A 146 -2.39 -14.69 7.85
C LEU A 146 -1.76 -15.95 8.48
N GLY A 147 -2.57 -16.94 8.86
CA GLY A 147 -2.11 -18.12 9.61
C GLY A 147 -1.04 -18.97 8.89
N ASP A 148 -1.14 -19.08 7.57
CA ASP A 148 -0.20 -19.87 6.74
C ASP A 148 0.85 -18.99 6.02
N MET A 149 0.83 -17.68 6.27
CA MET A 149 1.75 -16.73 5.66
C MET A 149 3.01 -16.58 6.53
N PRO A 150 4.17 -16.24 5.95
CA PRO A 150 5.43 -16.09 6.69
C PRO A 150 5.51 -14.77 7.49
N VAL A 151 4.42 -14.41 8.16
CA VAL A 151 4.29 -13.18 8.94
C VAL A 151 5.24 -13.18 10.14
N ARG A 152 5.92 -12.06 10.31
CA ARG A 152 6.96 -11.85 11.32
C ARG A 152 6.37 -11.18 12.56
N TRP A 153 5.63 -11.97 13.34
CA TRP A 153 5.05 -11.54 14.63
C TRP A 153 6.10 -11.14 15.68
N ASP A 154 7.39 -11.42 15.42
CA ASP A 154 8.54 -11.02 16.23
C ASP A 154 9.08 -9.62 15.91
N ALA A 155 8.38 -8.83 15.07
CA ALA A 155 8.81 -7.51 14.59
C ALA A 155 9.36 -6.58 15.69
N PHE A 156 8.76 -6.62 16.88
CA PHE A 156 9.18 -5.80 18.02
C PHE A 156 10.63 -6.06 18.47
N TRP A 157 11.12 -7.30 18.35
CA TRP A 157 12.47 -7.69 18.77
C TRP A 157 13.43 -7.90 17.59
N ASN A 158 12.89 -8.10 16.39
CA ASN A 158 13.65 -8.57 15.23
C ASN A 158 13.23 -7.86 13.94
N TYR A 159 13.28 -6.53 13.98
CA TYR A 159 12.98 -5.71 12.82
C TYR A 159 14.13 -5.73 11.81
N SER A 160 13.79 -5.95 10.54
CA SER A 160 14.69 -5.98 9.39
C SER A 160 13.95 -5.47 8.16
N THR A 161 14.59 -4.54 7.44
CA THR A 161 14.08 -4.01 6.17
C THR A 161 13.87 -5.11 5.11
N THR A 162 14.65 -6.19 5.14
CA THR A 162 14.50 -7.31 4.19
C THR A 162 13.22 -8.13 4.35
N SER A 163 12.58 -8.07 5.51
CA SER A 163 11.34 -8.81 5.81
C SER A 163 10.15 -7.87 5.99
N HIS A 164 10.29 -6.59 5.60
CA HIS A 164 9.37 -5.51 5.89
C HIS A 164 7.91 -5.84 5.59
N LYS A 165 7.64 -6.27 4.34
CA LYS A 165 6.31 -6.67 3.86
C LYS A 165 5.61 -7.77 4.68
N TRP A 166 6.36 -8.53 5.49
CA TRP A 166 5.82 -9.60 6.32
C TRP A 166 5.53 -9.14 7.75
N TYR A 167 5.68 -7.87 8.09
CA TYR A 167 5.31 -7.37 9.40
C TYR A 167 3.82 -7.02 9.47
N PRO A 168 3.11 -7.40 10.56
CA PRO A 168 1.68 -7.15 10.69
C PRO A 168 1.28 -5.69 10.48
N GLN A 169 2.06 -4.75 11.03
CA GLN A 169 1.77 -3.32 10.90
C GLN A 169 1.97 -2.76 9.49
N GLU A 170 2.84 -3.39 8.69
CA GLU A 170 2.99 -3.03 7.26
C GLU A 170 1.81 -3.58 6.47
N ILE A 171 1.42 -4.82 6.75
CA ILE A 171 0.26 -5.44 6.10
C ILE A 171 -1.01 -4.62 6.36
N MET A 172 -1.23 -4.19 7.60
CA MET A 172 -2.40 -3.39 7.94
C MET A 172 -2.34 -1.97 7.36
N ALA A 173 -1.15 -1.36 7.25
CA ALA A 173 -1.00 -0.04 6.63
C ALA A 173 -1.32 -0.08 5.12
N ASP A 174 -0.87 -1.12 4.42
CA ASP A 174 -1.25 -1.36 3.02
C ASP A 174 -2.75 -1.66 2.87
N ASP A 175 -3.33 -2.47 3.77
CA ASP A 175 -4.78 -2.70 3.80
C ASP A 175 -5.53 -1.36 3.95
N TYR A 176 -5.04 -0.46 4.81
CA TYR A 176 -5.58 0.89 4.95
C TYR A 176 -5.46 1.71 3.66
N VAL A 177 -4.32 1.66 2.96
CA VAL A 177 -4.15 2.36 1.68
C VAL A 177 -5.23 1.94 0.68
N LEU A 178 -5.49 0.64 0.58
CA LEU A 178 -6.50 0.10 -0.34
C LEU A 178 -7.93 0.49 0.08
N LEU A 179 -8.26 0.36 1.37
CA LEU A 179 -9.63 0.56 1.88
C LEU A 179 -10.01 2.04 2.10
N TYR A 180 -9.05 2.87 2.52
CA TYR A 180 -9.29 4.21 3.04
C TYR A 180 -8.29 5.26 2.54
N GLY A 181 -7.17 4.85 1.95
CA GLY A 181 -6.11 5.75 1.51
C GLY A 181 -6.52 6.70 0.39
N ALA A 182 -5.87 7.86 0.27
CA ALA A 182 -6.20 8.86 -0.74
C ALA A 182 -6.12 8.31 -2.19
N THR A 183 -7.21 8.43 -2.95
CA THR A 183 -7.30 7.93 -4.34
C THR A 183 -7.11 9.01 -5.40
N LYS A 184 -6.89 8.61 -6.65
CA LYS A 184 -6.93 9.53 -7.80
C LYS A 184 -7.41 8.83 -9.06
N SER A 185 -7.99 9.61 -9.97
CA SER A 185 -8.27 9.10 -11.31
C SER A 185 -6.98 8.87 -12.08
N VAL A 186 -6.99 7.86 -12.94
CA VAL A 186 -5.91 7.55 -13.88
C VAL A 186 -6.22 8.18 -15.22
N GLU A 187 -5.24 8.85 -15.83
CA GLU A 187 -5.41 9.33 -17.19
C GLU A 187 -5.32 8.15 -18.18
N ILE A 188 -6.28 8.08 -19.11
CA ILE A 188 -6.35 7.01 -20.11
C ILE A 188 -5.03 6.86 -20.90
N LYS A 189 -4.30 7.96 -21.15
CA LYS A 189 -3.01 7.92 -21.85
C LYS A 189 -1.95 7.08 -21.09
N ASP A 190 -2.00 7.05 -19.76
CA ASP A 190 -1.06 6.34 -18.91
C ASP A 190 -1.38 4.84 -18.84
N VAL A 191 -2.62 4.47 -19.15
CA VAL A 191 -3.05 3.08 -19.34
C VAL A 191 -2.43 2.52 -20.62
N TYR A 192 -2.54 3.26 -21.73
CA TYR A 192 -2.02 2.83 -23.02
C TYR A 192 -0.48 2.84 -23.11
N SER A 193 0.21 3.59 -22.26
CA SER A 193 1.67 3.52 -22.11
C SER A 193 2.14 2.44 -21.13
N ASN A 194 1.22 1.71 -20.50
CA ASN A 194 1.43 0.75 -19.41
C ASN A 194 2.03 1.35 -18.12
N GLU A 195 2.39 2.63 -18.08
CA GLU A 195 2.93 3.30 -16.90
C GLU A 195 2.00 3.16 -15.68
N ALA A 196 0.68 3.26 -15.91
CA ALA A 196 -0.28 3.12 -14.83
C ALA A 196 -0.26 1.72 -14.22
N PHE A 197 -0.18 0.66 -15.03
CA PHE A 197 -0.09 -0.72 -14.52
C PHE A 197 1.19 -0.93 -13.71
N TYR A 198 2.34 -0.50 -14.23
CA TYR A 198 3.62 -0.68 -13.52
C TYR A 198 3.67 0.03 -12.16
N ARG A 199 2.98 1.15 -12.02
CA ARG A 199 2.98 1.95 -10.79
C ARG A 199 1.89 1.55 -9.79
N LYS A 200 0.78 0.95 -10.25
CA LYS A 200 -0.46 0.86 -9.46
C LYS A 200 -0.93 -0.55 -9.13
N THR A 201 -0.38 -1.57 -9.78
CA THR A 201 -0.79 -2.96 -9.52
C THR A 201 0.17 -3.73 -8.62
N VAL A 202 1.37 -3.19 -8.38
CA VAL A 202 2.37 -3.78 -7.49
C VAL A 202 2.12 -3.28 -6.07
N HIS A 203 1.86 -4.21 -5.16
CA HIS A 203 1.71 -3.97 -3.73
C HIS A 203 2.62 -4.91 -2.97
N ASP A 204 3.12 -4.47 -1.82
CA ASP A 204 3.98 -5.32 -0.98
C ASP A 204 3.25 -6.59 -0.48
N ASN A 205 1.91 -6.54 -0.41
CA ASN A 205 1.03 -7.64 0.01
C ASN A 205 0.37 -8.43 -1.14
N ASP A 206 0.87 -8.34 -2.37
CA ASP A 206 0.35 -9.10 -3.52
C ASP A 206 0.36 -10.64 -3.32
N TYR A 207 1.12 -11.14 -2.35
CA TYR A 207 1.15 -12.56 -1.95
C TYR A 207 -0.05 -12.98 -1.08
N ILE A 208 -0.78 -12.03 -0.49
CA ILE A 208 -1.93 -12.26 0.38
C ILE A 208 -3.19 -11.97 -0.42
N SER A 209 -4.31 -12.65 -0.11
CA SER A 209 -5.57 -12.42 -0.81
C SER A 209 -5.95 -10.93 -0.80
N ASN A 210 -6.54 -10.45 -1.89
CA ASN A 210 -6.91 -9.05 -2.04
C ASN A 210 -7.86 -8.60 -0.92
N VAL A 211 -7.54 -7.48 -0.27
CA VAL A 211 -8.37 -6.93 0.80
C VAL A 211 -9.68 -6.35 0.25
N LEU A 212 -9.70 -5.86 -0.99
CA LEU A 212 -10.84 -5.18 -1.62
C LEU A 212 -12.01 -6.10 -1.97
N GLU A 213 -11.81 -7.42 -1.92
CA GLU A 213 -12.87 -8.43 -2.13
C GLU A 213 -13.25 -9.18 -0.82
N ASN A 214 -12.61 -8.85 0.32
CA ASN A 214 -12.85 -9.51 1.60
C ASN A 214 -13.94 -8.81 2.41
N THR A 215 -15.20 -9.14 2.13
CA THR A 215 -16.38 -8.53 2.78
C THR A 215 -16.42 -8.71 4.30
N SER A 216 -15.94 -9.84 4.81
CA SER A 216 -15.89 -10.07 6.27
C SER A 216 -14.89 -9.15 6.96
N LEU A 217 -13.76 -8.89 6.29
CA LEU A 217 -12.78 -7.93 6.78
C LEU A 217 -13.30 -6.49 6.66
N HIS A 218 -14.01 -6.15 5.58
CA HIS A 218 -14.66 -4.85 5.44
C HIS A 218 -15.59 -4.57 6.62
N HIS A 219 -16.48 -5.52 6.96
CA HIS A 219 -17.35 -5.38 8.11
C HIS A 219 -16.59 -5.21 9.42
N LEU A 220 -15.46 -5.92 9.63
CA LEU A 220 -14.62 -5.68 10.80
C LEU A 220 -14.11 -4.23 10.85
N PHE A 221 -13.62 -3.69 9.73
CA PHE A 221 -13.13 -2.31 9.67
C PHE A 221 -14.26 -1.31 9.93
N GLU A 222 -15.42 -1.48 9.29
CA GLU A 222 -16.58 -0.61 9.48
C GLU A 222 -17.10 -0.67 10.93
N ASP A 223 -17.16 -1.85 11.54
CA ASP A 223 -17.62 -2.05 12.92
C ASP A 223 -16.66 -1.42 13.95
N VAL A 224 -15.34 -1.56 13.75
CA VAL A 224 -14.32 -1.04 14.68
C VAL A 224 -14.18 0.47 14.56
N THR A 225 -14.27 1.00 13.34
CA THR A 225 -13.92 2.40 13.04
C THR A 225 -15.15 3.31 12.96
N GLY A 226 -16.30 2.75 12.59
CA GLY A 226 -17.51 3.50 12.24
C GLY A 226 -17.48 4.11 10.84
N PHE A 227 -16.43 3.87 10.03
CA PHE A 227 -16.30 4.42 8.68
C PHE A 227 -16.73 3.39 7.65
N ALA A 228 -17.75 3.73 6.85
CA ALA A 228 -18.11 2.94 5.70
C ALA A 228 -16.96 2.92 4.69
N ILE A 229 -16.68 1.76 4.10
CA ILE A 229 -15.74 1.66 2.99
C ILE A 229 -16.45 2.16 1.73
N ASP A 230 -15.78 3.02 0.95
CA ASP A 230 -16.33 3.50 -0.31
C ASP A 230 -16.50 2.32 -1.28
N SER A 231 -17.74 2.02 -1.67
CA SER A 231 -18.06 0.95 -2.60
C SER A 231 -17.37 1.11 -3.96
N ASN A 232 -16.97 2.33 -4.34
CA ASN A 232 -16.19 2.56 -5.55
C ASN A 232 -14.77 1.98 -5.45
N ARG A 233 -14.30 1.56 -4.27
CA ARG A 233 -13.00 0.89 -4.10
C ARG A 233 -13.07 -0.61 -4.32
N TYR A 234 -14.26 -1.20 -4.31
CA TYR A 234 -14.41 -2.63 -4.52
C TYR A 234 -13.87 -3.01 -5.89
N LEU A 235 -12.96 -3.98 -5.87
CA LEU A 235 -12.26 -4.49 -7.04
C LEU A 235 -11.96 -5.96 -6.77
N GLU A 236 -12.49 -6.84 -7.61
CA GLU A 236 -12.24 -8.28 -7.53
C GLU A 236 -11.08 -8.66 -8.43
N THR A 237 -10.36 -9.69 -8.01
CA THR A 237 -9.33 -10.35 -8.81
C THR A 237 -10.00 -11.06 -9.99
N PRO A 238 -9.61 -10.78 -11.24
CA PRO A 238 -10.11 -11.53 -12.40
C PRO A 238 -9.81 -13.02 -12.28
N THR A 239 -10.76 -13.85 -12.70
CA THR A 239 -10.62 -15.32 -12.65
C THR A 239 -10.57 -15.89 -14.04
N PHE A 240 -9.58 -16.74 -14.30
CA PHE A 240 -9.45 -17.41 -15.58
C PHE A 240 -10.51 -18.51 -15.70
N GLU A 241 -11.25 -18.48 -16.81
CA GLU A 241 -12.32 -19.43 -17.09
C GLU A 241 -11.84 -20.55 -18.00
N ASN A 242 -11.31 -20.21 -19.17
CA ASN A 242 -10.84 -21.21 -20.13
C ASN A 242 -9.87 -20.65 -21.17
N PHE A 243 -9.24 -21.57 -21.89
CA PHE A 243 -8.52 -21.29 -23.11
C PHE A 243 -8.95 -22.29 -24.19
N HIS A 244 -9.49 -21.79 -25.30
CA HIS A 244 -9.96 -22.62 -26.41
C HIS A 244 -9.70 -21.91 -27.74
N GLU A 245 -9.13 -22.61 -28.73
CA GLU A 245 -8.96 -22.09 -30.10
C GLU A 245 -8.22 -20.73 -30.16
N GLY A 246 -7.22 -20.55 -29.28
CA GLY A 246 -6.45 -19.31 -29.23
C GLY A 246 -7.16 -18.17 -28.49
N ILE A 247 -8.31 -18.41 -27.86
CA ILE A 247 -9.06 -17.43 -27.08
C ILE A 247 -8.86 -17.73 -25.60
N ALA A 248 -8.37 -16.74 -24.85
CA ALA A 248 -8.32 -16.79 -23.39
C ALA A 248 -9.50 -16.00 -22.81
N SER A 249 -10.31 -16.61 -21.97
CA SER A 249 -11.49 -15.99 -21.34
C SER A 249 -11.32 -15.87 -19.84
N PHE A 250 -11.78 -14.73 -19.31
CA PHE A 250 -11.70 -14.40 -17.90
C PHE A 250 -13.03 -13.85 -17.43
N LYS A 251 -13.47 -14.29 -16.27
CA LYS A 251 -14.57 -13.68 -15.53
C LYS A 251 -14.05 -12.48 -14.75
N ILE A 252 -14.80 -11.39 -14.81
CA ILE A 252 -14.45 -10.08 -14.24
C ILE A 252 -15.59 -9.50 -13.41
N MET A 253 -15.28 -8.50 -12.58
CA MET A 253 -16.29 -7.70 -11.89
C MET A 253 -17.06 -6.83 -12.88
N LYS A 254 -18.37 -6.75 -12.68
CA LYS A 254 -19.26 -5.80 -13.36
C LYS A 254 -19.00 -4.38 -12.87
N LYS A 255 -18.15 -3.65 -13.59
CA LYS A 255 -17.79 -2.28 -13.26
C LYS A 255 -17.25 -1.53 -14.47
N ALA A 256 -17.72 -0.31 -14.66
CA ALA A 256 -17.24 0.58 -15.72
C ALA A 256 -15.87 1.18 -15.37
N ASN A 257 -15.14 1.65 -16.39
CA ASN A 257 -13.85 2.32 -16.25
C ASN A 257 -12.79 1.45 -15.55
N ILE A 258 -12.79 0.15 -15.83
CA ILE A 258 -11.77 -0.78 -15.37
C ILE A 258 -10.90 -1.17 -16.56
N ALA A 259 -9.60 -0.92 -16.43
CA ALA A 259 -8.60 -1.37 -17.39
C ALA A 259 -8.06 -2.74 -17.00
N TYR A 260 -8.00 -3.63 -17.97
CA TYR A 260 -7.45 -4.97 -17.87
C TYR A 260 -6.26 -5.09 -18.81
N ARG A 261 -5.15 -5.64 -18.30
CA ARG A 261 -3.95 -5.93 -19.09
C ARG A 261 -3.64 -7.42 -19.04
N LEU A 262 -3.86 -8.11 -20.15
CA LEU A 262 -3.45 -9.49 -20.31
C LEU A 262 -1.96 -9.52 -20.67
N ASN A 263 -1.15 -10.09 -19.78
CA ASN A 263 0.23 -10.43 -20.01
C ASN A 263 0.31 -11.88 -20.52
N VAL A 264 0.94 -12.08 -21.68
CA VAL A 264 1.09 -13.39 -22.32
C VAL A 264 2.58 -13.66 -22.50
N ASN A 265 3.11 -14.65 -21.78
CA ASN A 265 4.43 -15.22 -22.09
C ASN A 265 4.22 -16.57 -22.76
N TYR A 266 4.94 -16.86 -23.84
CA TYR A 266 4.79 -18.15 -24.53
C TYR A 266 6.09 -18.60 -25.17
N ILE A 267 6.27 -19.91 -25.28
CA ILE A 267 7.44 -20.53 -25.92
C ILE A 267 7.04 -21.00 -27.31
N LYS A 268 7.66 -20.39 -28.32
CA LYS A 268 7.47 -20.70 -29.74
C LYS A 268 8.83 -20.93 -30.40
N GLU A 269 9.00 -22.08 -31.04
CA GLU A 269 10.27 -22.46 -31.70
C GLU A 269 11.48 -22.34 -30.74
N ASP A 270 11.31 -22.80 -29.50
CA ASP A 270 12.29 -22.72 -28.41
C ASP A 270 12.74 -21.28 -28.04
N GLN A 271 11.95 -20.27 -28.43
CA GLN A 271 12.14 -18.89 -28.03
C GLN A 271 10.98 -18.41 -27.15
N GLU A 272 11.33 -17.74 -26.05
CA GLU A 272 10.37 -17.02 -25.23
C GLU A 272 9.91 -15.75 -25.97
N LYS A 273 8.59 -15.53 -25.95
CA LYS A 273 7.91 -14.38 -26.54
C LYS A 273 6.98 -13.78 -25.51
N TYR A 274 6.78 -12.47 -25.60
CA TYR A 274 5.92 -11.71 -24.71
C TYR A 274 4.97 -10.82 -25.52
N GLU A 275 3.73 -10.72 -25.06
CA GLU A 275 2.70 -9.83 -25.59
C GLU A 275 1.82 -9.29 -24.47
N GLU A 276 1.39 -8.04 -24.62
CA GLU A 276 0.42 -7.37 -23.75
C GLU A 276 -0.81 -7.01 -24.58
N LEU A 277 -1.99 -7.32 -24.04
CA LEU A 277 -3.27 -6.93 -24.64
C LEU A 277 -4.08 -6.14 -23.62
N LEU A 278 -4.66 -5.02 -24.05
CA LEU A 278 -5.41 -4.11 -23.20
C LEU A 278 -6.90 -4.16 -23.53
N PHE A 279 -7.72 -4.09 -22.50
CA PHE A 279 -9.16 -3.95 -22.60
C PHE A 279 -9.65 -2.98 -21.51
N ILE A 280 -10.59 -2.09 -21.82
CA ILE A 280 -11.18 -1.17 -20.85
C ILE A 280 -12.69 -1.33 -20.90
N THR A 281 -13.33 -1.53 -19.75
CA THR A 281 -14.80 -1.57 -19.67
C THR A 281 -15.40 -0.17 -19.80
N GLU A 282 -16.43 -0.05 -20.63
CA GLU A 282 -17.18 1.21 -20.80
C GLU A 282 -18.41 1.30 -19.88
N ASP A 283 -18.98 0.15 -19.50
CA ASP A 283 -20.17 0.02 -18.66
C ASP A 283 -19.99 -1.07 -17.59
N ASP A 284 -21.02 -1.24 -16.75
CA ASP A 284 -21.10 -2.20 -15.65
C ASP A 284 -21.90 -3.47 -16.01
N ILE A 285 -22.02 -3.79 -17.30
CA ILE A 285 -22.84 -4.92 -17.76
C ILE A 285 -22.01 -6.19 -17.91
N LEU A 286 -20.77 -6.05 -18.41
CA LEU A 286 -19.86 -7.15 -18.72
C LEU A 286 -19.34 -7.84 -17.45
N ASP A 287 -19.51 -9.16 -17.37
CA ASP A 287 -18.90 -10.07 -16.37
C ASP A 287 -17.85 -11.02 -16.96
N GLU A 288 -17.61 -10.95 -18.27
CA GLU A 288 -16.60 -11.77 -18.96
C GLU A 288 -15.88 -10.96 -20.03
N ILE A 289 -14.58 -11.20 -20.18
CA ILE A 289 -13.77 -10.67 -21.28
C ILE A 289 -12.96 -11.79 -21.92
N SER A 290 -12.73 -11.68 -23.22
CA SER A 290 -11.97 -12.65 -24.00
C SER A 290 -10.91 -11.97 -24.85
N PHE A 291 -9.73 -12.59 -24.93
CA PHE A 291 -8.60 -12.11 -25.71
C PHE A 291 -8.24 -13.12 -26.79
N LEU A 292 -8.20 -12.67 -28.04
CA LEU A 292 -7.76 -13.48 -29.17
C LEU A 292 -6.23 -13.43 -29.31
N LEU A 293 -5.57 -14.56 -29.09
CA LEU A 293 -4.11 -14.70 -29.13
C LEU A 293 -3.64 -15.18 -30.51
N ASN A 294 -3.72 -14.29 -31.51
CA ASN A 294 -3.42 -14.60 -32.92
C ASN A 294 -2.02 -15.18 -33.19
N LYS A 295 -1.07 -15.00 -32.27
CA LYS A 295 0.33 -15.45 -32.44
C LYS A 295 0.57 -16.88 -31.93
N ILE A 296 -0.42 -17.45 -31.25
CA ILE A 296 -0.42 -18.81 -30.72
C ILE A 296 -0.87 -19.77 -31.83
N ASP A 297 -0.05 -20.78 -32.08
CA ASP A 297 -0.31 -21.81 -33.09
C ASP A 297 0.25 -23.17 -32.63
N HIS A 298 0.19 -24.17 -33.50
CA HIS A 298 0.66 -25.53 -33.23
C HIS A 298 2.15 -25.66 -32.85
N SER A 299 2.97 -24.63 -33.08
CA SER A 299 4.38 -24.61 -32.65
C SER A 299 4.58 -24.08 -31.23
N THR A 300 3.50 -23.59 -30.61
CA THR A 300 3.51 -23.10 -29.22
C THR A 300 3.29 -24.26 -28.26
N ARG A 301 4.15 -24.39 -27.24
CA ARG A 301 4.11 -25.53 -26.30
C ARG A 301 3.54 -25.16 -24.94
N ILE A 302 3.89 -23.97 -24.48
CA ILE A 302 3.55 -23.46 -23.14
C ILE A 302 3.12 -22.01 -23.29
N ILE A 303 2.05 -21.66 -22.59
CA ILE A 303 1.56 -20.29 -22.42
C ILE A 303 1.48 -20.01 -20.93
N GLU A 304 1.99 -18.87 -20.49
CA GLU A 304 1.72 -18.28 -19.20
C GLU A 304 0.87 -17.02 -19.38
N LEU A 305 -0.27 -16.96 -18.69
CA LEU A 305 -1.19 -15.83 -18.70
C LEU A 305 -1.26 -15.20 -17.31
N SER A 306 -1.31 -13.88 -17.25
CA SER A 306 -1.85 -13.14 -16.09
C SER A 306 -2.67 -11.95 -16.58
N LEU A 307 -3.76 -11.64 -15.91
CA LEU A 307 -4.64 -10.53 -16.23
C LEU A 307 -4.60 -9.50 -15.10
N ASP A 308 -3.82 -8.44 -15.26
CA ASP A 308 -3.78 -7.37 -14.27
C ASP A 308 -5.01 -6.49 -14.43
N VAL A 309 -5.47 -5.89 -13.33
CA VAL A 309 -6.66 -5.03 -13.30
C VAL A 309 -6.32 -3.69 -12.67
N LEU A 310 -6.91 -2.62 -13.18
CA LEU A 310 -6.73 -1.25 -12.70
C LEU A 310 -8.05 -0.48 -12.79
N ASP A 311 -8.50 0.05 -11.66
CA ASP A 311 -9.64 0.96 -11.60
C ASP A 311 -9.20 2.39 -11.96
N LEU A 312 -9.76 2.94 -13.03
CA LEU A 312 -9.37 4.26 -13.54
C LEU A 312 -9.94 5.40 -12.70
N SER A 313 -10.93 5.15 -11.85
CA SER A 313 -11.53 6.16 -10.98
C SER A 313 -10.75 6.33 -9.69
N THR A 314 -10.22 5.22 -9.15
CA THR A 314 -9.55 5.21 -7.84
C THR A 314 -8.02 5.04 -7.93
N SER A 315 -7.49 4.61 -9.07
CA SER A 315 -6.09 4.17 -9.28
C SER A 315 -5.69 2.94 -8.49
N LEU A 316 -6.64 2.21 -7.94
CA LEU A 316 -6.39 0.92 -7.29
C LEU A 316 -6.24 -0.15 -8.37
N GLY A 317 -5.18 -0.93 -8.30
CA GLY A 317 -4.96 -2.02 -9.24
C GLY A 317 -4.44 -3.27 -8.56
N LEU A 318 -4.55 -4.42 -9.22
CA LEU A 318 -4.15 -5.72 -8.70
C LEU A 318 -3.42 -6.50 -9.80
N GLN A 319 -2.35 -7.20 -9.42
CA GLN A 319 -1.75 -8.23 -10.25
C GLN A 319 -2.39 -9.57 -9.96
N THR A 320 -2.53 -10.39 -11.00
CA THR A 320 -3.04 -11.75 -10.85
C THR A 320 -1.93 -12.78 -10.97
N LYS A 321 -2.16 -13.92 -10.32
CA LYS A 321 -1.23 -15.04 -10.39
C LYS A 321 -1.13 -15.54 -11.82
N LYS A 322 0.09 -15.92 -12.21
CA LYS A 322 0.34 -16.56 -13.50
C LYS A 322 -0.37 -17.91 -13.59
N ILE A 323 -0.90 -18.19 -14.77
CA ILE A 323 -1.58 -19.43 -15.13
C ILE A 323 -0.82 -20.06 -16.27
N THR A 324 -0.32 -21.27 -16.06
CA THR A 324 0.42 -22.02 -17.08
C THR A 324 -0.50 -23.00 -17.79
N ILE A 325 -0.56 -22.91 -19.12
CA ILE A 325 -1.32 -23.77 -20.00
C ILE A 325 -0.33 -24.54 -20.87
N GLN A 326 -0.46 -25.86 -20.90
CA GLN A 326 0.26 -26.73 -21.84
C GLN A 326 -0.65 -27.02 -23.03
N LEU A 327 -0.13 -26.81 -24.25
CA LEU A 327 -0.87 -26.96 -25.51
C LEU A 327 -0.58 -28.28 -26.22
#